data_AF-A0A7D3WWM9-F1
#
_entry.id   AF-A0A7D3WWM9-F1
#
_cell.length_a   1.000
_cell.length_b   1.000
_cell.length_c   1.000
_cell.angle_alpha   90.00
_cell.angle_beta   90.00
_cell.angle_gamma   90.00
#
_symmetry.space_group_name_H-M   'P 1'
#
loop_
_entity.id
_entity.type
_entity.pdbx_description
1 polymer ?
#
loop_
_entity_poly.entity_id
_entity_poly.type
_entity_poly.pdbx_seq_one_letter_code
_entity_poly.pdbx_strand_id
1 'polypeptide(L)'
;MVNISLLGLAGHVVSPDSKFKGIKYSTDKGNEALVGLEFTQPRYDTTMVVEVKLQKQADGHWQAKQITNAEELVQGVARLEKNRLLNSH
;
A
#
# COMPACT_ATOMS: atom_id res chain seq x y z
N MET A 1 -11.30 18.31 -1.48
CA MET A 1 -10.40 17.26 -0.94
C MET A 1 -11.11 15.93 -1.04
N VAL A 2 -10.58 14.99 -1.82
CA VAL A 2 -11.15 13.64 -1.93
C VAL A 2 -10.68 12.85 -0.71
N ASN A 3 -11.62 12.43 0.14
CA ASN A 3 -11.32 11.58 1.30
C ASN A 3 -11.12 10.14 0.80
N ILE A 4 -9.87 9.82 0.43
CA ILE A 4 -9.48 8.48 0.03
C ILE A 4 -9.45 7.61 1.28
N SER A 5 -10.59 7.01 1.59
CA SER A 5 -10.70 6.06 2.70
C SER A 5 -9.85 4.82 2.44
N LEU A 6 -9.19 4.30 3.47
CA LEU A 6 -8.34 3.10 3.44
C LEU A 6 -9.02 1.91 2.73
N LEU A 7 -10.35 1.81 2.85
CA LEU A 7 -11.20 0.79 2.24
C LEU A 7 -11.31 0.91 0.71
N GLY A 8 -11.27 2.12 0.15
CA GLY A 8 -11.32 2.34 -1.29
C GLY A 8 -10.02 1.94 -2.00
N LEU A 9 -8.88 2.09 -1.32
CA LEU A 9 -7.58 1.63 -1.82
C LEU A 9 -7.43 0.11 -1.71
N ALA A 10 -8.05 -0.51 -0.70
CA ALA A 10 -8.03 -1.97 -0.54
C ALA A 10 -8.59 -2.69 -1.77
N GLY A 11 -9.65 -2.17 -2.40
CA GLY A 11 -10.27 -2.80 -3.57
C GLY A 11 -9.42 -2.81 -4.84
N HIS A 12 -8.44 -1.89 -4.99
CA HIS A 12 -7.62 -1.76 -6.20
C HIS A 12 -6.14 -2.15 -5.98
N VAL A 13 -5.59 -1.92 -4.78
CA VAL A 13 -4.18 -2.16 -4.46
C VAL A 13 -4.00 -3.51 -3.76
N VAL A 14 -5.02 -3.96 -3.02
CA VAL A 14 -5.02 -5.24 -2.28
C VAL A 14 -6.13 -6.11 -2.85
N SER A 15 -5.99 -6.47 -4.13
CA SER A 15 -6.86 -7.48 -4.72
C SER A 15 -6.79 -8.78 -3.89
N PRO A 16 -7.82 -9.64 -3.92
CA PRO A 16 -7.81 -10.90 -3.15
C PRO A 16 -6.59 -11.80 -3.43
N ASP A 17 -5.98 -11.65 -4.60
CA ASP A 17 -4.76 -12.36 -5.02
C ASP A 17 -3.44 -11.69 -4.58
N SER A 18 -3.49 -10.49 -4.00
CA SER A 18 -2.32 -9.79 -3.50
C SER A 18 -1.75 -10.53 -2.30
N LYS A 19 -0.45 -10.85 -2.35
CA LYS A 19 0.22 -11.62 -1.28
C LYS A 19 1.17 -10.73 -0.52
N PHE A 20 0.95 -10.61 0.80
CA PHE A 20 1.93 -10.00 1.68
C PHE A 20 3.26 -10.77 1.59
N LYS A 21 4.35 -10.04 1.35
CA LYS A 21 5.70 -10.60 1.22
C LYS A 21 6.55 -10.31 2.45
N GLY A 22 6.41 -9.12 3.04
CA GLY A 22 7.22 -8.72 4.19
C GLY A 22 7.23 -7.22 4.45
N ILE A 23 8.12 -6.80 5.35
CA ILE A 23 8.38 -5.39 5.66
C ILE A 23 9.65 -5.00 4.90
N LYS A 24 9.54 -4.03 3.98
CA LYS A 24 10.69 -3.50 3.23
C LYS A 24 11.59 -2.64 4.10
N TYR A 25 10.96 -1.79 4.92
CA TYR A 25 11.63 -0.91 5.86
C TYR A 25 10.67 -0.51 6.98
N SER A 26 11.27 -0.11 8.10
CA SER A 26 10.59 0.52 9.21
C SER A 26 11.46 1.65 9.73
N THR A 27 10.87 2.83 9.88
CA THR A 27 11.52 4.01 10.43
C THR A 27 10.72 4.48 11.64
N ASP A 28 11.32 4.41 12.82
CA ASP A 28 10.74 4.89 14.07
C ASP A 28 11.16 6.35 14.33
N LYS A 29 10.20 7.17 14.77
CA LYS A 29 10.38 8.57 15.19
C LYS A 29 9.66 8.82 16.52
N GLY A 30 9.84 7.92 17.49
CA GLY A 30 9.29 8.03 18.83
C GLY A 30 7.81 7.65 18.90
N ASN A 31 6.93 8.63 18.67
CA ASN A 31 5.47 8.41 18.71
C ASN A 31 4.88 8.11 17.33
N GLU A 32 5.69 8.20 16.28
CA GLU A 32 5.29 7.91 14.91
C GLU A 32 6.25 6.91 14.30
N ALA A 33 5.74 6.03 13.45
CA ALA A 33 6.56 5.12 12.65
C ALA A 33 6.08 5.15 11.20
N LEU A 34 7.00 4.96 10.26
CA LEU A 34 6.69 4.75 8.85
C LEU A 34 7.14 3.34 8.48
N VAL A 35 6.22 2.52 7.97
CA VAL A 35 6.49 1.13 7.62
C VAL A 35 6.14 0.90 6.16
N GLY A 36 7.11 0.45 5.38
CA GLY A 36 6.91 -0.01 4.01
C GLY A 36 6.55 -1.49 3.99
N LEU A 37 5.33 -1.83 3.59
CA LEU A 37 4.83 -3.20 3.49
C LEU A 37 4.87 -3.67 2.04
N GLU A 38 5.54 -4.78 1.77
CA GLU A 38 5.64 -5.35 0.42
C GLU A 38 4.48 -6.29 0.13
N PHE A 39 3.82 -6.06 -1.00
CA PHE A 39 2.78 -6.93 -1.54
C PHE A 39 3.16 -7.36 -2.96
N THR A 40 3.21 -8.67 -3.17
CA THR A 40 3.33 -9.24 -4.52
C THR A 40 1.97 -9.21 -5.18
N GLN A 41 1.93 -8.82 -6.46
CA GLN A 41 0.76 -8.80 -7.33
C GLN A 41 0.95 -9.84 -8.44
N PRO A 42 0.57 -11.12 -8.22
CA PRO A 42 0.81 -12.19 -9.18
C PRO A 42 0.23 -11.90 -10.57
N ARG A 43 -0.93 -11.24 -10.62
CA ARG A 43 -1.62 -10.84 -11.86
C ARG A 43 -0.81 -9.91 -12.76
N TYR A 44 0.14 -9.17 -12.20
CA TYR A 44 0.95 -8.18 -12.91
C TYR A 44 2.45 -8.50 -12.87
N ASP A 45 2.84 -9.66 -12.31
CA ASP A 45 4.23 -10.05 -12.09
C ASP A 45 5.09 -8.94 -11.47
N THR A 46 4.56 -8.28 -10.44
CA THR A 46 5.24 -7.15 -9.81
C THR A 46 5.07 -7.13 -8.29
N THR A 47 5.92 -6.37 -7.60
CA THR A 47 5.84 -6.13 -6.15
C THR A 47 5.63 -4.65 -5.90
N MET A 48 4.63 -4.31 -5.10
CA MET A 48 4.31 -2.95 -4.69
C MET A 48 4.63 -2.75 -3.21
N VAL A 49 4.95 -1.51 -2.82
CA VAL A 49 5.20 -1.13 -1.42
C VAL A 49 4.10 -0.21 -0.95
N VAL A 50 3.36 -0.61 0.08
CA VAL A 50 2.39 0.25 0.76
C VAL A 50 3.07 0.91 1.94
N GLU A 51 3.14 2.24 1.94
CA GLU A 51 3.73 2.98 3.04
C GLU A 51 2.67 3.36 4.06
N VAL A 52 2.79 2.84 5.26
CA VAL A 52 1.84 3.08 6.35
C VAL A 52 2.51 3.90 7.42
N LYS A 53 1.90 5.05 7.72
CA LYS A 53 2.21 5.85 8.90
C LYS A 53 1.44 5.28 10.09
N LEU A 54 2.17 4.87 11.12
CA LEU A 54 1.63 4.43 12.40
C LEU A 54 1.85 5.50 13.47
N GLN A 55 0.96 5.55 14.45
CA GLN A 55 1.09 6.38 15.64
C GLN A 55 0.95 5.52 16.89
N LYS A 56 1.89 5.70 17.82
CA LYS A 56 1.87 5.05 19.12
C LYS A 56 0.75 5.69 19.96
N GLN A 57 -0.15 4.86 20.45
CA GLN A 57 -1.25 5.27 21.32
C GLN A 57 -0.75 5.37 22.77
N ALA A 58 -1.55 6.01 23.63
CA ALA A 58 -1.17 6.28 25.02
C ALA A 58 -0.96 4.99 25.85
N ASP A 59 -1.62 3.89 25.47
CA ASP A 59 -1.48 2.56 26.06
C ASP A 59 -0.38 1.71 25.40
N GLY A 60 0.40 2.31 24.50
CA GLY A 60 1.62 1.73 23.95
C GLY A 60 1.45 0.92 22.67
N HIS A 61 0.23 0.69 22.19
CA HIS A 61 0.03 -0.01 20.92
C HIS A 61 0.14 0.91 19.71
N TRP A 62 0.50 0.35 18.55
CA TRP A 62 0.62 1.09 17.30
C TRP A 62 -0.70 1.04 16.52
N GLN A 63 -1.18 2.21 16.10
CA GLN A 63 -2.34 2.34 15.23
C GLN A 63 -1.93 2.89 13.87
N ALA A 64 -2.30 2.19 12.80
CA ALA A 64 -2.17 2.74 11.44
C ALA A 64 -3.06 3.98 11.29
N LYS A 65 -2.48 5.10 10.86
CA LYS A 65 -3.19 6.37 10.69
C LYS A 65 -3.41 6.73 9.23
N GLN A 66 -2.44 6.42 8.37
CA GLN A 66 -2.45 6.87 6.99
C GLN A 66 -1.62 5.96 6.09
N ILE A 67 -2.07 5.78 4.84
CA ILE A 67 -1.21 5.32 3.74
C ILE A 67 -0.61 6.56 3.08
N THR A 68 0.71 6.72 3.15
CA THR A 68 1.36 7.97 2.71
C THR A 68 1.57 8.06 1.21
N ASN A 69 1.64 6.91 0.52
CA ASN A 69 1.87 6.83 -0.92
C ASN A 69 0.63 6.38 -1.71
N ALA A 70 -0.57 6.68 -1.21
CA ALA A 70 -1.84 6.26 -1.80
C ALA A 70 -2.00 6.66 -3.28
N GLU A 71 -1.62 7.90 -3.63
CA GLU A 71 -1.73 8.40 -5.00
C GLU A 71 -0.80 7.65 -5.96
N GLU A 72 0.45 7.42 -5.55
CA GLU A 72 1.43 6.66 -6.32
C GLU A 72 0.97 5.22 -6.53
N LEU A 73 0.37 4.60 -5.51
CA LEU A 73 -0.21 3.25 -5.61
C LEU A 73 -1.34 3.20 -6.64
N VAL A 74 -2.27 4.15 -6.62
CA VAL A 74 -3.38 4.23 -7.59
C VAL A 74 -2.87 4.42 -9.01
N GLN A 75 -1.95 5.37 -9.21
CA GLN A 75 -1.35 5.61 -10.52
C GLN A 75 -0.55 4.39 -11.01
N GLY A 76 0.17 3.72 -10.11
CA GLY A 76 0.89 2.48 -10.38
C GLY A 76 -0.03 1.37 -10.86
N VAL A 77 -1.12 1.11 -10.14
CA VAL A 77 -2.13 0.10 -10.54
C VAL A 77 -2.76 0.44 -11.89
N ALA A 78 -3.17 1.69 -12.12
CA ALA A 78 -3.77 2.10 -13.40
C ALA A 78 -2.81 1.89 -14.59
N ARG A 79 -1.51 2.13 -14.40
CA ARG A 79 -0.49 1.86 -15.43
C ARG A 79 -0.32 0.35 -15.67
N LEU A 80 -0.30 -0.46 -14.63
CA LEU A 80 -0.22 -1.92 -14.74
C LEU A 80 -1.44 -2.49 -15.48
N GLU A 81 -2.65 -2.01 -15.16
CA GLU A 81 -3.87 -2.41 -15.85
C GLU A 81 -3.82 -2.05 -17.34
N LYS A 82 -3.42 -0.82 -17.68
CA LYS A 82 -3.25 -0.38 -19.07
C LYS A 82 -2.25 -1.27 -19.82
N ASN A 83 -1.07 -1.51 -19.25
CA ASN A 83 -0.03 -2.33 -19.89
C ASN A 83 -0.49 -3.77 -20.13
N ARG A 84 -1.20 -4.35 -19.16
CA ARG A 84 -1.75 -5.70 -19.28
C ARG A 84 -2.76 -5.80 -20.42
N LEU A 85 -3.62 -4.80 -20.59
CA LEU A 85 -4.59 -4.77 -21.70
C LEU A 85 -3.89 -4.62 -23.05
N LEU A 86 -2.85 -3.78 -23.14
CA LEU A 86 -2.09 -3.58 -24.37
C LEU A 86 -1.27 -4.81 -24.79
N ASN A 87 -0.74 -5.57 -23.83
CA ASN A 87 0.03 -6.79 -24.10
C ASN A 87 -0.84 -8.04 -24.29
N SER A 88 -2.17 -7.91 -24.26
CA SER A 88 -3.12 -9.00 -24.49
C SER A 88 -3.63 -9.08 -25.94
N HIS A 89 -2.99 -8.33 -26.85
CA HIS A 89 -3.17 -8.33 -28.31
C HIS A 89 -1.88 -8.79 -28.99
#